data_AF-A0A6H2FUJ8-F1
#
_entry.id   AF-A0A6H2FUJ8-F1
#
_cell.length_a   1.000
_cell.length_b   1.000
_cell.length_c   1.000
_cell.angle_alpha   90.00
_cell.angle_beta   90.00
_cell.angle_gamma   90.00
#
_symmetry.space_group_name_H-M   'P 1'
#
loop_
_entity.id
_entity.type
_entity.pdbx_description
1 polymer ?
#
loop_
_entity_poly.entity_id
_entity_poly.type
_entity_poly.pdbx_seq_one_letter_code
_entity_poly.pdbx_strand_id
1 'polypeptide(L)'
;MKKIIFIKNNNFWNKFYMKIGYPIIDNKENCNLFFPQQSNMEKFDAIDVNKGCYLGQELISALKFKNKKKKQLFLLEGKTNIFPLFNDLLEIKENKNQKWQIIRGSVILKSLLIKSNLIWMQVILQNNIFKNSLIRLKRDKKSIFSIIKIFK
;
A
#
# COMPACT_ATOMS: atom_id res chain seq x y z
N MET A 1 -30.34 20.26 14.62
CA MET A 1 -29.13 20.99 14.14
C MET A 1 -28.02 19.99 13.86
N LYS A 2 -27.60 19.81 12.60
CA LYS A 2 -26.47 18.94 12.23
C LYS A 2 -25.17 19.60 12.70
N LYS A 3 -24.44 18.96 13.62
CA LYS A 3 -23.10 19.39 14.04
C LYS A 3 -22.15 19.20 12.86
N ILE A 4 -21.82 20.27 12.16
CA ILE A 4 -20.80 20.26 11.11
C ILE A 4 -19.45 20.20 11.82
N ILE A 5 -18.83 19.02 11.81
CA ILE A 5 -17.50 18.81 12.38
C ILE A 5 -16.49 19.27 11.32
N PHE A 6 -15.89 20.44 11.52
CA PHE A 6 -14.74 20.87 10.72
C PHE A 6 -13.51 20.05 11.11
N ILE A 7 -13.23 19.01 10.33
CA ILE A 7 -12.04 18.18 10.51
C ILE A 7 -10.87 18.92 9.86
N LYS A 8 -10.13 19.71 10.64
CA LYS A 8 -8.93 20.44 10.19
C LYS A 8 -7.73 19.52 9.89
N ASN A 9 -7.85 18.22 10.21
CA ASN A 9 -6.73 17.29 10.21
C ASN A 9 -6.86 16.26 9.10
N ASN A 10 -6.03 16.38 8.05
CA ASN A 10 -5.97 15.44 6.92
C ASN A 10 -5.76 13.98 7.36
N ASN A 11 -5.23 13.75 8.56
CA ASN A 11 -5.03 12.43 9.14
C ASN A 11 -6.31 11.62 9.30
N PHE A 12 -7.46 12.26 9.55
CA PHE A 12 -8.73 11.54 9.64
C PHE A 12 -9.13 10.93 8.29
N TRP A 13 -9.08 11.75 7.22
CA TRP A 13 -9.37 11.30 5.87
C TRP A 13 -8.36 10.27 5.38
N ASN A 14 -7.07 10.49 5.64
CA ASN A 14 -6.03 9.53 5.30
C ASN A 14 -6.28 8.18 5.99
N LYS A 15 -6.63 8.19 7.28
CA LYS A 15 -7.00 6.98 8.02
C LYS A 15 -8.19 6.26 7.37
N PHE A 16 -9.21 7.01 6.98
CA PHE A 16 -10.39 6.47 6.30
C PHE A 16 -10.02 5.84 4.95
N TYR A 17 -9.32 6.58 4.07
CA TYR A 17 -8.86 6.12 2.77
C TYR A 17 -8.00 4.85 2.87
N MET A 18 -7.04 4.84 3.79
CA MET A 18 -6.21 3.66 4.03
C MET A 18 -7.03 2.44 4.47
N LYS A 19 -8.07 2.63 5.30
CA LYS A 19 -8.94 1.55 5.80
C LYS A 19 -9.83 0.94 4.71
N ILE A 20 -10.35 1.78 3.82
CA ILE A 20 -11.17 1.33 2.69
C ILE A 20 -10.32 0.82 1.52
N GLY A 21 -9.01 1.11 1.51
CA GLY A 21 -8.10 0.69 0.45
C GLY A 21 -8.09 1.63 -0.75
N TYR A 22 -8.47 2.88 -0.54
CA TYR A 22 -8.29 3.94 -1.52
C TYR A 22 -6.81 4.35 -1.50
N PRO A 23 -6.08 4.23 -2.63
CA PRO A 23 -4.66 4.53 -2.67
C PRO A 23 -4.40 6.04 -2.51
N ILE A 24 -3.51 6.39 -1.58
CA ILE A 24 -3.05 7.77 -1.38
C ILE A 24 -1.71 7.91 -2.10
N ILE A 25 -1.69 8.66 -3.21
CA ILE A 25 -0.50 8.89 -4.03
C ILE A 25 -0.20 10.39 -4.00
N ASP A 26 0.50 10.83 -2.96
CA ASP A 26 0.81 12.25 -2.71
C ASP A 26 2.29 12.61 -2.91
N ASN A 27 3.17 11.61 -3.04
CA ASN A 27 4.59 11.80 -3.33
C ASN A 27 4.89 11.54 -4.82
N LYS A 28 5.62 12.48 -5.46
CA LYS A 28 6.10 12.36 -6.83
C LYS A 28 7.03 11.15 -7.04
N GLU A 29 7.76 10.73 -6.02
CA GLU A 29 8.64 9.55 -6.10
C GLU A 29 7.87 8.25 -6.34
N ASN A 30 6.59 8.21 -5.96
CA ASN A 30 5.73 7.06 -6.19
C ASN A 30 5.16 6.99 -7.61
N CYS A 31 5.27 8.07 -8.39
CA CYS A 31 4.78 8.09 -9.76
C CYS A 31 5.52 7.07 -10.63
N ASN A 32 4.79 6.45 -11.57
CA ASN A 32 5.34 5.50 -12.55
C ASN A 32 5.93 4.19 -11.98
N LEU A 33 5.80 3.91 -10.67
CA LEU A 33 6.33 2.68 -10.06
C LEU A 33 5.38 1.47 -10.13
N PHE A 34 4.10 1.69 -10.44
CA PHE A 34 3.06 0.68 -10.41
C PHE A 34 1.93 1.00 -11.38
N PHE A 35 1.15 -0.02 -11.73
CA PHE A 35 -0.04 0.12 -12.54
C PHE A 35 -1.27 0.46 -11.67
N PRO A 36 -2.28 1.17 -12.22
CA PRO A 36 -3.50 1.50 -11.48
C PRO A 36 -4.21 0.27 -10.86
N GLN A 37 -4.16 -0.89 -11.52
CA GLN A 37 -4.73 -2.13 -10.99
C GLN A 37 -4.00 -2.64 -9.72
N GLN A 38 -2.71 -2.30 -9.57
CA GLN A 38 -1.89 -2.72 -8.42
C GLN A 38 -2.12 -1.82 -7.19
N SER A 39 -2.55 -0.58 -7.41
CA SER A 39 -2.95 0.36 -6.36
C SER A 39 -4.43 0.27 -6.01
N ASN A 40 -5.15 -0.75 -6.47
CA ASN A 40 -6.58 -0.98 -6.18
C ASN A 40 -7.55 0.00 -6.89
N MET A 41 -7.07 0.84 -7.82
CA MET A 41 -7.92 1.82 -8.54
C MET A 41 -9.04 1.18 -9.37
N GLU A 42 -8.82 -0.05 -9.85
CA GLU A 42 -9.83 -0.81 -10.60
C GLU A 42 -11.13 -1.03 -9.81
N LYS A 43 -11.09 -1.05 -8.47
CA LYS A 43 -12.29 -1.24 -7.64
C LYS A 43 -13.08 0.03 -7.37
N PHE A 44 -12.53 1.17 -7.75
CA PHE A 44 -13.17 2.48 -7.60
C PHE A 44 -13.62 3.02 -8.96
N ASP A 45 -13.82 2.12 -9.94
CA ASP A 45 -14.22 2.45 -11.32
C ASP A 45 -13.35 3.52 -11.98
N ALA A 46 -12.10 3.64 -11.53
CA ALA A 46 -11.16 4.64 -12.03
C ALA A 46 -10.48 4.22 -13.36
N ILE A 47 -10.74 3.00 -13.81
CA ILE A 47 -10.21 2.44 -15.07
C ILE A 47 -11.39 1.99 -15.91
N ASP A 48 -11.52 2.59 -17.07
CA ASP A 48 -12.45 2.12 -18.09
C ASP A 48 -11.64 1.71 -19.32
N VAL A 49 -11.77 0.45 -19.73
CA VAL A 49 -11.10 -0.12 -20.91
C VAL A 49 -11.99 -0.06 -22.16
N ASN A 50 -13.28 0.23 -21.99
CA ASN A 50 -14.28 0.27 -23.05
C ASN A 50 -14.56 1.70 -23.54
N LYS A 51 -14.12 2.73 -22.80
CA LYS A 51 -14.13 4.12 -23.28
C LYS A 51 -13.17 4.32 -24.46
N GLY A 52 -13.27 5.51 -25.07
CA GLY A 52 -12.35 5.95 -26.12
C GLY A 52 -10.88 5.95 -25.70
N CYS A 53 -9.99 6.12 -26.69
CA CYS A 53 -8.55 5.96 -26.51
C CYS A 53 -7.96 6.92 -25.46
N TYR A 54 -7.14 6.38 -24.55
CA TYR A 54 -6.33 7.17 -23.62
C TYR A 54 -4.92 6.60 -23.48
N LEU A 55 -3.99 7.44 -23.03
CA LEU A 55 -2.58 7.08 -22.87
C LEU A 55 -2.40 5.88 -21.93
N GLY A 56 -1.66 4.87 -22.42
CA GLY A 56 -1.35 3.67 -21.65
C GLY A 56 -2.48 2.63 -21.57
N GLN A 57 -3.60 2.83 -22.25
CA GLN A 57 -4.72 1.89 -22.28
C GLN A 57 -4.30 0.48 -22.73
N GLU A 58 -3.44 0.36 -23.75
CA GLU A 58 -2.95 -0.94 -24.23
C GLU A 58 -2.28 -1.76 -23.12
N LEU A 59 -1.40 -1.12 -22.33
CA LEU A 59 -0.72 -1.77 -21.22
C LEU A 59 -1.70 -2.16 -20.10
N ILE A 60 -2.66 -1.28 -19.80
CA ILE A 60 -3.70 -1.52 -18.80
C ILE A 60 -4.58 -2.70 -19.22
N SER A 61 -5.04 -2.72 -20.48
CA SER A 61 -5.85 -3.80 -21.04
C SER A 61 -5.08 -5.12 -21.11
N ALA A 62 -3.80 -5.10 -21.52
CA ALA A 62 -2.95 -6.29 -21.56
C ALA A 62 -2.75 -6.90 -20.16
N LEU A 63 -2.63 -6.08 -19.12
CA LEU A 63 -2.56 -6.56 -17.73
C LEU A 63 -3.88 -7.15 -17.25
N LYS A 64 -5.01 -6.54 -17.63
CA LYS A 64 -6.35 -7.08 -17.35
C LYS A 64 -6.53 -8.45 -18.00
N PHE A 65 -6.20 -8.57 -19.28
CA PHE A 65 -6.33 -9.82 -20.05
C PHE A 65 -5.47 -10.97 -19.49
N LYS A 66 -4.27 -10.66 -18.99
CA LYS A 66 -3.39 -11.65 -18.34
C LYS A 66 -3.97 -12.22 -17.03
N ASN A 67 -5.05 -11.65 -16.48
CA ASN A 67 -5.76 -12.10 -15.27
C ASN A 67 -4.87 -12.37 -14.04
N LYS A 68 -3.64 -11.84 -14.03
CA LYS A 68 -2.64 -12.13 -12.99
C LYS A 68 -1.97 -10.85 -12.52
N LYS A 69 -2.56 -10.24 -11.49
CA LYS A 69 -1.91 -9.14 -10.75
C LYS A 69 -0.71 -9.73 -10.01
N LYS A 70 0.50 -9.27 -10.35
CA LYS A 70 1.73 -9.68 -9.64
C LYS A 70 1.88 -8.96 -8.29
N LYS A 71 1.30 -7.76 -8.19
CA LYS A 71 1.32 -6.90 -7.01
C LYS A 71 -0.08 -6.37 -6.71
N GLN A 72 -0.33 -6.05 -5.46
CA GLN A 72 -1.58 -5.48 -4.96
C GLN A 72 -1.32 -4.59 -3.75
N LEU A 73 -2.36 -3.85 -3.36
CA LEU A 73 -2.33 -2.95 -2.22
C LEU A 73 -2.56 -3.71 -0.90
N PHE A 74 -1.77 -3.37 0.10
CA PHE A 74 -1.84 -3.90 1.46
C PHE A 74 -1.91 -2.75 2.47
N LEU A 75 -2.58 -3.02 3.59
CA LEU A 75 -2.52 -2.19 4.78
C LEU A 75 -1.75 -2.93 5.87
N LEU A 76 -0.63 -2.36 6.28
CA LEU A 76 0.22 -2.86 7.36
C LEU A 76 0.02 -2.03 8.62
N GLU A 77 0.19 -2.67 9.78
CA GLU A 77 0.25 -2.00 11.08
C GLU A 77 1.37 -2.58 11.92
N GLY A 78 2.10 -1.69 12.57
CA GLY A 78 3.23 -2.07 13.40
C GLY A 78 3.65 -0.97 14.34
N LYS A 79 4.50 -1.32 15.30
CA LYS A 79 5.16 -0.36 16.18
C LYS A 79 6.59 -0.14 15.71
N THR A 80 6.98 1.12 15.66
CA THR A 80 8.33 1.53 15.24
C THR A 80 8.67 2.87 15.89
N ASN A 81 9.94 3.06 16.24
CA ASN A 81 10.43 4.36 16.69
C ASN A 81 10.83 5.26 15.51
N ILE A 82 10.89 4.68 14.32
CA ILE A 82 11.29 5.31 13.09
C ILE A 82 10.08 5.45 12.18
N PHE A 83 9.77 6.69 11.76
CA PHE A 83 8.66 6.93 10.84
C PHE A 83 9.01 6.46 9.42
N PRO A 84 8.21 5.56 8.80
CA PRO A 84 8.50 5.02 7.47
C PRO A 84 8.32 6.06 6.37
N LEU A 85 9.31 6.16 5.50
CA LEU A 85 9.36 7.04 4.33
C LEU A 85 9.01 6.28 3.06
N PHE A 86 8.66 7.00 1.99
CA PHE A 86 8.21 6.40 0.73
C PHE A 86 9.26 5.49 0.06
N ASN A 87 10.54 5.83 0.18
CA ASN A 87 11.67 5.08 -0.38
C ASN A 87 12.27 4.04 0.57
N ASP A 88 11.66 3.82 1.74
CA ASP A 88 12.17 2.82 2.68
C ASP A 88 12.01 1.40 2.12
N LEU A 89 13.06 0.60 2.30
CA LEU A 89 13.03 -0.82 1.93
C LEU A 89 12.38 -1.64 3.04
N LEU A 90 11.47 -2.52 2.64
CA LEU A 90 10.84 -3.49 3.52
C LEU A 90 11.51 -4.86 3.42
N GLU A 91 11.59 -5.55 4.55
CA GLU A 91 12.03 -6.93 4.64
C GLU A 91 10.89 -7.80 5.16
N ILE A 92 10.81 -9.04 4.68
CA ILE A 92 9.86 -10.06 5.15
C ILE A 92 10.61 -11.18 5.86
N LYS A 93 10.03 -11.69 6.95
CA LYS A 93 10.55 -12.86 7.64
C LYS A 93 10.18 -14.12 6.87
N GLU A 94 11.18 -14.89 6.49
CA GLU A 94 11.00 -16.19 5.83
C GLU A 94 10.66 -17.27 6.86
N ASN A 95 9.58 -18.03 6.61
CA ASN A 95 9.08 -19.02 7.56
C ASN A 95 10.07 -20.19 7.78
N LYS A 96 10.82 -20.59 6.75
CA LYS A 96 11.69 -21.78 6.80
C LYS A 96 12.99 -21.53 7.56
N ASN A 97 13.68 -20.44 7.23
CA ASN A 97 15.05 -20.19 7.70
C ASN A 97 15.12 -19.07 8.76
N GLN A 98 13.98 -18.47 9.12
CA GLN A 98 13.87 -17.28 9.97
C GLN A 98 14.72 -16.07 9.51
N LYS A 99 15.22 -16.10 8.27
CA LYS A 99 16.00 -15.03 7.66
C LYS A 99 15.08 -13.92 7.18
N TRP A 100 15.58 -12.70 7.23
CA TRP A 100 14.90 -11.53 6.68
C TRP A 100 15.38 -11.31 5.25
N GLN A 101 14.44 -11.18 4.32
CA GLN A 101 14.74 -10.93 2.91
C GLN A 101 14.07 -9.65 2.43
N ILE A 102 14.74 -8.89 1.57
CA ILE A 102 14.20 -7.65 1.01
C ILE A 102 13.01 -7.98 0.10
N ILE A 103 11.88 -7.31 0.33
CA ILE A 103 10.69 -7.42 -0.52
C ILE A 103 10.91 -6.59 -1.78
N ARG A 104 11.38 -7.23 -2.85
CA ARG A 104 11.68 -6.54 -4.11
C ARG A 104 10.42 -5.93 -4.73
N GLY A 105 10.56 -4.67 -5.15
CA GLY A 105 9.48 -3.91 -5.79
C GLY A 105 8.33 -3.56 -4.86
N SER A 106 8.56 -3.54 -3.55
CA SER A 106 7.67 -2.91 -2.58
C SER A 106 7.66 -1.40 -2.78
N VAL A 107 6.49 -0.79 -2.65
CA VAL A 107 6.33 0.67 -2.79
C VAL A 107 5.45 1.15 -1.63
N ILE A 108 5.97 2.03 -0.79
CA ILE A 108 5.23 2.61 0.32
C ILE A 108 4.46 3.82 -0.21
N LEU A 109 3.14 3.72 -0.24
CA LEU A 109 2.28 4.80 -0.72
C LEU A 109 2.05 5.87 0.35
N LYS A 110 1.77 5.46 1.59
CA LYS A 110 1.50 6.39 2.69
C LYS A 110 1.77 5.75 4.04
N SER A 111 2.33 6.53 4.96
CA SER A 111 2.48 6.17 6.38
C SER A 111 1.66 7.13 7.24
N LEU A 112 1.03 6.62 8.30
CA LEU A 112 0.22 7.41 9.22
C LEU A 112 0.44 6.97 10.66
N LEU A 113 0.80 7.93 11.54
CA LEU A 113 0.87 7.70 12.97
C LEU A 113 -0.55 7.65 13.56
N ILE A 114 -0.91 6.52 14.17
CA ILE A 114 -2.24 6.30 14.73
C ILE A 114 -2.28 6.68 16.21
N LYS A 115 -1.40 6.08 17.03
CA LYS A 115 -1.29 6.33 18.50
C LYS A 115 0.09 5.95 19.01
N SER A 116 0.69 6.79 19.85
CA SER A 116 2.04 6.59 20.42
C SER A 116 3.06 6.28 19.32
N ASN A 117 3.40 5.00 19.09
CA ASN A 117 4.33 4.53 18.06
C ASN A 117 3.68 3.53 17.09
N LEU A 118 2.35 3.39 17.12
CA LEU A 118 1.58 2.55 16.20
C LEU A 118 1.42 3.29 14.88
N ILE A 119 1.95 2.71 13.81
CA ILE A 119 1.92 3.27 12.47
C ILE A 119 1.13 2.35 11.55
N TRP A 120 0.27 2.95 10.74
CA TRP A 120 -0.30 2.32 9.56
C TRP A 120 0.52 2.66 8.35
N MET A 121 0.69 1.67 7.48
CA MET A 121 1.41 1.83 6.23
C MET A 121 0.59 1.23 5.10
N GLN A 122 0.32 2.03 4.08
CA GLN A 122 -0.29 1.57 2.84
C GLN A 122 0.82 1.27 1.86
N VAL A 123 0.90 0.03 1.39
CA VAL A 123 2.04 -0.49 0.63
C VAL A 123 1.57 -1.34 -0.52
N ILE A 124 2.21 -1.22 -1.68
CA ILE A 124 2.04 -2.17 -2.78
C ILE A 124 3.09 -3.27 -2.62
N LEU A 125 2.65 -4.52 -2.49
CA LEU A 125 3.52 -5.69 -2.34
C LEU A 125 3.14 -6.78 -3.34
N GLN A 126 3.98 -7.81 -3.45
CA GLN A 126 3.71 -8.97 -4.29
C GLN A 126 2.53 -9.81 -3.77
N ASN A 127 1.79 -10.44 -4.67
CA ASN A 127 0.57 -11.20 -4.33
C ASN A 127 0.82 -12.51 -3.56
N ASN A 128 2.07 -12.97 -3.52
CA ASN A 128 2.49 -14.17 -2.78
C ASN A 128 2.72 -13.92 -1.27
N ILE A 129 2.50 -12.69 -0.78
CA ILE A 129 2.62 -12.36 0.64
C ILE A 129 1.31 -12.68 1.36
N PHE A 130 1.41 -13.44 2.46
CA PHE A 130 0.29 -13.92 3.24
C PHE A 130 0.03 -13.05 4.47
N LYS A 131 -1.20 -13.08 4.99
CA LYS A 131 -1.63 -12.23 6.13
C LYS A 131 -0.77 -12.42 7.40
N ASN A 132 -0.24 -13.62 7.61
CA ASN A 132 0.57 -13.97 8.78
C ASN A 132 2.06 -13.62 8.61
N SER A 133 2.46 -13.04 7.48
CA SER A 133 3.83 -12.63 7.24
C SER A 133 4.21 -11.44 8.13
N LEU A 134 5.39 -11.53 8.74
CA LEU A 134 5.99 -10.43 9.50
C LEU A 134 6.89 -9.61 8.58
N ILE A 135 6.67 -8.30 8.58
CA ILE A 135 7.39 -7.33 7.75
C ILE A 135 8.12 -6.35 8.68
N ARG A 136 9.28 -5.85 8.28
CA ARG A 136 9.99 -4.78 8.98
C ARG A 136 10.60 -3.78 8.02
N LEU A 137 10.99 -2.62 8.54
CA LEU A 137 11.86 -1.69 7.83
C LEU A 137 13.30 -2.20 7.84
N LYS A 138 13.98 -2.18 6.70
CA LYS A 138 15.40 -2.58 6.60
C LYS A 138 16.29 -1.77 7.55
N ARG A 139 16.01 -0.46 7.68
CA ARG A 139 16.77 0.44 8.57
C ARG A 139 16.36 0.36 10.04
N ASP A 140 15.22 -0.27 10.36
CA ASP A 140 14.80 -0.53 11.74
C ASP A 140 14.57 -2.02 11.97
N LYS A 141 15.63 -2.70 12.41
CA LYS A 141 15.61 -4.16 12.67
C LYS A 141 14.67 -4.54 13.82
N LYS A 142 14.27 -3.60 14.68
CA LYS A 142 13.35 -3.83 15.81
C LYS A 142 11.89 -3.60 15.42
N SER A 143 11.63 -2.90 14.31
CA SER A 143 10.28 -2.70 13.81
C SER A 143 9.63 -4.02 13.39
N ILE A 144 8.34 -4.17 13.70
CA ILE A 144 7.55 -5.31 13.25
C ILE A 144 6.18 -4.79 12.81
N PHE A 145 5.84 -5.09 11.57
CA PHE A 145 4.57 -4.80 10.92
C PHE A 145 3.86 -6.10 10.54
N SER A 146 2.57 -6.12 10.81
CA SER A 146 1.64 -7.19 10.44
C SER A 146 0.66 -6.69 9.39
N ILE A 147 0.13 -7.59 8.57
CA ILE A 147 -0.84 -7.25 7.53
C ILE A 147 -2.24 -7.23 8.15
N ILE A 148 -2.85 -6.05 8.25
CA ILE A 148 -4.24 -5.92 8.70
C ILE A 148 -5.18 -6.38 7.58
N LYS A 149 -4.94 -5.86 6.37
CA LYS A 149 -5.88 -6.01 5.25
C LYS A 149 -5.15 -6.17 3.93
N ILE A 150 -5.65 -7.12 3.14
CA ILE A 150 -5.27 -7.35 1.74
C ILE A 150 -6.49 -6.94 0.91
N PHE A 151 -6.33 -5.95 0.03
CA PHE A 151 -7.43 -5.51 -0.81
C PHE A 151 -7.50 -6.38 -2.06
N LYS A 152 -8.20 -7.52 -1.97
CA LYS A 152 -8.50 -8.42 -3.10
C LYS A 152 -9.69 -7.96 -3.91
#